data_AF-H5URM1-F1
#
_entry.id   AF-H5URM1-F1
#
_cell.length_a   1.000
_cell.length_b   1.000
_cell.length_c   1.000
_cell.angle_alpha   90.00
_cell.angle_beta   90.00
_cell.angle_gamma   90.00
#
_symmetry.space_group_name_H-M   'P 1'
#
loop_
_entity.id
_entity.type
_entity.pdbx_description
1 polymer ?
#
loop_
_entity_poly.entity_id
_entity_poly.type
_entity_poly.pdbx_seq_one_letter_code
_entity_poly.pdbx_strand_id
1 'polypeptide(L)'
;MGRYVVPSLTPPVCTVEVGGDSTSLAPDQAQHAATIAAVGIRRGLPRRAVTIALATALQESKLRNLDHGDRDSLGLFQQRPSQGWGTPAQLQDPVYATEAFYDHLVRVRGYLDRPLTEVAQKVQRSGYPDAYARHEDRAALLAAAFTGAEPTAVTCTLPEPTSRVPADDLAASLKRELGISPAVEGDRLTGVLSSRELAWAAGSWAVAHAGRTGVTEVVVADRTWTRGRTARATKWVDGDETGATALRISTDAR
;
A
#
# COMPACT_ATOMS: atom_id res chain seq x y z
N MET A 1 -18.79 14.56 38.77
CA MET A 1 -17.53 13.92 38.33
C MET A 1 -17.50 13.85 36.82
N GLY A 2 -16.77 14.74 36.14
CA GLY A 2 -16.52 14.62 34.71
C GLY A 2 -15.52 13.49 34.46
N ARG A 3 -15.90 12.49 33.65
CA ARG A 3 -14.97 11.48 33.15
C ARG A 3 -13.99 12.19 32.21
N TYR A 4 -12.77 12.41 32.66
CA TYR A 4 -11.66 12.74 31.77
C TYR A 4 -11.42 11.51 30.88
N VAL A 5 -11.88 11.60 29.62
CA VAL A 5 -11.46 10.66 28.58
C VAL A 5 -10.01 11.00 28.28
N VAL A 6 -9.08 10.25 28.87
CA VAL A 6 -7.69 10.26 28.42
C VAL A 6 -7.68 9.88 26.94
N PRO A 7 -7.17 10.75 26.03
CA PRO A 7 -6.98 10.35 24.64
C PRO A 7 -6.13 9.09 24.63
N SER A 8 -6.60 8.03 23.98
CA SER A 8 -5.80 6.83 23.76
C SER A 8 -4.43 7.24 23.20
N LEU A 9 -3.36 6.95 23.94
CA LEU A 9 -1.98 7.30 23.60
C LEU A 9 -1.37 6.36 22.55
N THR A 10 -2.13 5.42 22.00
CA THR A 10 -1.62 4.47 21.01
C THR A 10 -1.30 5.23 19.71
N PRO A 11 -0.05 5.15 19.22
CA PRO A 11 0.32 5.79 17.97
C PRO A 11 -0.49 5.18 16.80
N PRO A 12 -0.76 5.97 15.73
CA PRO A 12 -1.36 5.46 14.52
C PRO A 12 -0.63 4.23 13.99
N VAL A 13 -1.37 3.18 13.63
CA VAL A 13 -0.80 1.91 13.18
C VAL A 13 -1.72 1.25 12.16
N CYS A 14 -1.13 0.60 11.17
CA CYS A 14 -1.82 -0.30 10.27
C CYS A 14 -1.39 -1.74 10.54
N THR A 15 -2.34 -2.65 10.47
CA THR A 15 -2.12 -4.09 10.67
C THR A 15 -2.49 -4.82 9.39
N VAL A 16 -1.62 -5.75 9.01
CA VAL A 16 -1.87 -6.73 7.95
C VAL A 16 -1.97 -8.10 8.61
N GLU A 17 -3.07 -8.80 8.38
CA GLU A 17 -3.32 -10.15 8.88
C GLU A 17 -3.74 -11.07 7.73
N VAL A 18 -3.01 -12.18 7.55
CA VAL A 18 -3.24 -13.16 6.46
C VAL A 18 -3.01 -14.55 7.04
N GLY A 19 -4.02 -15.42 6.96
CA GLY A 19 -3.88 -16.83 7.36
C GLY A 19 -3.47 -17.06 8.83
N GLY A 20 -3.71 -16.09 9.72
CA GLY A 20 -3.31 -16.12 11.14
C GLY A 20 -1.93 -15.50 11.42
N ASP A 21 -1.14 -15.22 10.39
CA ASP A 21 0.08 -14.43 10.52
C ASP A 21 -0.24 -12.94 10.46
N SER A 22 0.49 -12.14 11.25
CA SER A 22 0.25 -10.69 11.30
C SER A 22 1.54 -9.87 11.33
N THR A 23 1.46 -8.66 10.77
CA THR A 23 2.51 -7.64 10.88
C THR A 23 1.89 -6.26 11.04
N SER A 24 2.56 -5.42 11.81
CA SER A 24 2.22 -4.00 11.93
C SER A 24 3.12 -3.12 11.06
N LEU A 25 2.58 -1.98 10.64
CA LEU A 25 3.22 -0.96 9.84
C LEU A 25 2.83 0.42 10.39
N ALA A 26 3.75 1.38 10.36
CA ALA A 26 3.33 2.77 10.50
C ALA A 26 2.48 3.17 9.26
N PRO A 27 1.59 4.17 9.38
CA PRO A 27 0.69 4.53 8.27
C PRO A 27 1.40 4.87 6.96
N ASP A 28 2.51 5.60 7.00
CA ASP A 28 3.31 5.93 5.81
C ASP A 28 3.99 4.70 5.20
N GLN A 29 4.36 3.72 6.03
CA GLN A 29 4.89 2.42 5.61
C GLN A 29 3.82 1.60 4.86
N ALA A 30 2.60 1.57 5.40
CA ALA A 30 1.45 0.90 4.76
C ALA A 30 1.06 1.58 3.45
N GLN A 31 1.06 2.91 3.42
CA GLN A 31 0.83 3.69 2.21
C GLN A 31 1.81 3.30 1.09
N HIS A 32 3.12 3.29 1.37
CA HIS A 32 4.10 2.93 0.35
C HIS A 32 4.00 1.45 -0.08
N ALA A 33 3.69 0.54 0.84
CA ALA A 33 3.44 -0.86 0.48
C ALA A 33 2.24 -1.02 -0.45
N ALA A 34 1.14 -0.31 -0.15
CA ALA A 34 -0.05 -0.27 -1.01
C ALA A 34 0.26 0.31 -2.39
N THR A 35 1.06 1.38 -2.46
CA THR A 35 1.52 1.95 -3.74
C THR A 35 2.35 0.96 -4.56
N ILE A 36 3.29 0.25 -3.95
CA ILE A 36 4.10 -0.78 -4.64
C ILE A 36 3.22 -1.87 -5.25
N ALA A 37 2.23 -2.35 -4.50
CA ALA A 37 1.29 -3.36 -4.96
C ALA A 37 0.37 -2.82 -6.07
N ALA A 38 -0.19 -1.62 -5.87
CA ALA A 38 -1.08 -0.97 -6.82
C ALA A 38 -0.45 -0.79 -8.20
N VAL A 39 0.78 -0.28 -8.25
CA VAL A 39 1.53 -0.12 -9.50
C VAL A 39 1.80 -1.48 -10.16
N GLY A 40 2.10 -2.53 -9.37
CA GLY A 40 2.27 -3.88 -9.88
C GLY A 40 1.01 -4.41 -10.55
N ILE A 41 -0.15 -4.23 -9.92
CA ILE A 41 -1.48 -4.60 -10.45
C ILE A 41 -1.79 -3.84 -11.74
N ARG A 42 -1.61 -2.51 -11.75
CA ARG A 42 -1.83 -1.67 -12.93
C ARG A 42 -0.97 -2.09 -14.12
N ARG A 43 0.23 -2.61 -13.87
CA ARG A 43 1.14 -3.15 -14.88
C ARG A 43 0.85 -4.60 -15.27
N GLY A 44 -0.16 -5.24 -14.69
CA GLY A 44 -0.48 -6.65 -14.93
C GLY A 44 0.59 -7.63 -14.44
N LEU A 45 1.41 -7.22 -13.46
CA LEU A 45 2.49 -8.05 -12.93
C LEU A 45 1.94 -9.07 -11.91
N PRO A 46 2.52 -10.28 -11.85
CA PRO A 46 2.08 -11.30 -10.91
C PRO A 46 2.44 -10.91 -9.47
N ARG A 47 1.70 -11.45 -8.49
CA ARG A 47 1.94 -11.22 -7.05
C ARG A 47 3.40 -11.44 -6.63
N ARG A 48 4.10 -12.39 -7.25
CA ARG A 48 5.53 -12.63 -6.99
C ARG A 48 6.40 -11.41 -7.29
N ALA A 49 6.10 -10.64 -8.34
CA ALA A 49 6.81 -9.40 -8.63
C ALA A 49 6.61 -8.36 -7.52
N VAL A 50 5.36 -8.24 -7.01
CA VAL A 50 5.02 -7.38 -5.87
C VAL A 50 5.76 -7.82 -4.61
N THR A 51 5.83 -9.12 -4.32
CA THR A 51 6.61 -9.66 -3.20
C THR A 51 8.09 -9.29 -3.30
N ILE A 52 8.69 -9.41 -4.49
CA ILE A 52 10.09 -9.03 -4.72
C ILE A 52 10.29 -7.53 -4.47
N ALA A 53 9.43 -6.67 -5.02
CA ALA A 53 9.52 -5.22 -4.83
C ALA A 53 9.35 -4.82 -3.36
N LEU A 54 8.38 -5.40 -2.64
CA LEU A 54 8.17 -5.14 -1.22
C LEU A 54 9.34 -5.60 -0.36
N ALA A 55 9.92 -6.77 -0.64
CA ALA A 55 11.11 -7.26 0.05
C ALA A 55 12.32 -6.35 -0.20
N THR A 56 12.49 -5.88 -1.44
CA THR A 56 13.52 -4.90 -1.77
C THR A 56 13.30 -3.60 -1.00
N ALA A 57 12.13 -2.96 -1.09
CA ALA A 57 11.87 -1.71 -0.39
C ALA A 57 11.95 -1.84 1.15
N LEU A 58 11.57 -3.01 1.70
CA LEU A 58 11.79 -3.33 3.11
C LEU A 58 13.29 -3.37 3.46
N GLN A 59 14.11 -3.98 2.61
CA GLN A 59 15.56 -4.03 2.84
C GLN A 59 16.19 -2.64 2.74
N GLU A 60 15.89 -1.91 1.66
CA GLU A 60 16.55 -0.65 1.30
C GLU A 60 16.17 0.51 2.23
N SER A 61 14.89 0.64 2.56
CA SER A 61 14.38 1.82 3.27
C SER A 61 13.41 1.50 4.39
N LYS A 62 13.13 0.22 4.64
CA LYS A 62 12.05 -0.22 5.54
C LYS A 62 10.70 0.39 5.11
N LEU A 63 10.46 0.52 3.80
CA LEU A 63 9.30 1.16 3.16
C LEU A 63 9.14 2.65 3.50
N ARG A 64 10.26 3.36 3.69
CA ARG A 64 10.28 4.82 3.89
C ARG A 64 10.77 5.51 2.61
N ASN A 65 10.13 6.61 2.25
CA ASN A 65 10.59 7.41 1.11
C ASN A 65 11.66 8.40 1.59
N LEU A 66 12.92 7.95 1.59
CA LEU A 66 14.03 8.69 2.19
C LEU A 66 14.60 9.73 1.22
N ASP A 67 14.87 10.94 1.70
CA ASP A 67 15.55 12.01 0.97
C ASP A 67 17.09 11.92 1.04
N HIS A 68 17.61 10.82 1.60
CA HIS A 68 19.02 10.55 1.78
C HIS A 68 19.28 9.03 1.73
N GLY A 69 20.57 8.67 1.67
CA GLY A 69 21.05 7.30 1.55
C GLY A 69 22.56 7.23 1.39
N ASP A 70 23.08 6.05 1.04
CA ASP A 70 24.47 5.93 0.60
C ASP A 70 24.69 6.74 -0.69
N ARG A 71 25.73 7.58 -0.71
CA ARG A 71 26.05 8.49 -1.83
C ARG A 71 24.85 9.39 -2.19
N ASP A 72 24.27 9.17 -3.37
CA ASP A 72 23.11 9.90 -3.91
C ASP A 72 21.85 9.02 -3.99
N SER A 73 21.78 7.93 -3.20
CA SER A 73 20.59 7.08 -3.12
C SER A 73 19.39 7.81 -2.52
N LEU A 74 18.22 7.62 -3.13
CA LEU A 74 16.96 8.26 -2.75
C LEU A 74 15.78 7.29 -2.80
N GLY A 75 14.71 7.65 -2.08
CA GLY A 75 13.39 7.05 -2.18
C GLY A 75 13.28 5.63 -1.61
N LEU A 76 12.16 4.99 -1.93
CA LEU A 76 11.76 3.66 -1.41
C LEU A 76 12.77 2.55 -1.67
N PHE A 77 13.40 2.58 -2.83
CA PHE A 77 14.32 1.55 -3.31
C PHE A 77 15.78 2.01 -3.21
N GLN A 78 16.08 3.14 -2.58
CA GLN A 78 17.44 3.69 -2.48
C GLN A 78 18.16 3.73 -3.85
N GLN A 79 17.43 4.13 -4.88
CA GLN A 79 17.88 4.23 -6.26
C GLN A 79 18.76 5.46 -6.45
N ARG A 80 19.72 5.40 -7.39
CA ARG A 80 20.72 6.46 -7.58
C ARG A 80 20.52 7.21 -8.88
N PRO A 81 20.34 8.55 -8.86
CA PRO A 81 20.31 9.36 -10.08
C PRO A 81 21.57 9.20 -10.93
N SER A 82 22.75 9.16 -10.31
CA SER A 82 24.04 8.95 -10.99
C SER A 82 24.16 7.60 -11.70
N GLN A 83 23.30 6.63 -11.41
CA GLN A 83 23.25 5.33 -12.10
C GLN A 83 22.13 5.25 -13.15
N GLY A 84 21.45 6.36 -13.43
CA GLY A 84 20.44 6.44 -14.49
C GLY A 84 19.04 5.97 -14.09
N TRP A 85 18.75 5.83 -12.79
CA TRP A 85 17.42 5.44 -12.31
C TRP A 85 16.35 6.54 -12.47
N GLY A 86 16.76 7.79 -12.65
CA GLY A 86 15.87 8.95 -12.76
C GLY A 86 16.48 10.21 -12.14
N THR A 87 15.77 11.33 -12.20
CA THR A 87 16.15 12.56 -11.48
C THR A 87 15.83 12.45 -9.99
N PRO A 88 16.46 13.24 -9.10
CA PRO A 88 16.13 13.23 -7.67
C PRO A 88 14.64 13.41 -7.37
N ALA A 89 13.96 14.32 -8.09
CA ALA A 89 12.52 14.55 -7.92
C ALA A 89 11.68 13.33 -8.32
N GLN A 90 12.07 12.64 -9.38
CA GLN A 90 11.41 11.41 -9.82
C GLN A 90 11.61 10.26 -8.82
N LEU A 91 12.82 10.10 -8.26
CA LEU A 91 13.07 9.04 -7.27
C LEU A 91 12.37 9.28 -5.93
N GLN A 92 12.04 10.54 -5.63
CA GLN A 92 11.21 10.92 -4.49
C GLN A 92 9.71 10.75 -4.72
N ASP A 93 9.28 10.39 -5.93
CA ASP A 93 7.90 10.01 -6.22
C ASP A 93 7.76 8.48 -6.12
N PRO A 94 7.07 7.96 -5.09
CA PRO A 94 6.93 6.52 -4.84
C PRO A 94 6.41 5.72 -6.05
N VAL A 95 5.53 6.30 -6.86
CA VAL A 95 4.98 5.62 -8.04
C VAL A 95 6.03 5.51 -9.13
N TYR A 96 6.76 6.59 -9.41
CA TYR A 96 7.84 6.57 -10.39
C TYR A 96 8.95 5.58 -9.96
N ALA A 97 9.42 5.68 -8.71
CA ALA A 97 10.47 4.80 -8.20
C ALA A 97 10.07 3.31 -8.30
N THR A 98 8.79 3.02 -8.04
CA THR A 98 8.21 1.67 -8.21
C THR A 98 8.13 1.25 -9.67
N GLU A 99 7.68 2.12 -10.58
CA GLU A 99 7.65 1.85 -12.02
C GLU A 99 9.06 1.55 -12.54
N ALA A 100 10.05 2.37 -12.19
CA ALA A 100 11.45 2.19 -12.56
C ALA A 100 12.01 0.86 -12.00
N PHE A 101 11.68 0.50 -10.76
CA PHE A 101 12.06 -0.79 -10.20
C PHE A 101 11.50 -1.95 -11.04
N TYR A 102 10.21 -1.91 -11.37
CA TYR A 102 9.59 -2.96 -12.18
C TYR A 102 10.16 -3.03 -13.60
N ASP A 103 10.54 -1.90 -14.22
CA ASP A 103 11.20 -1.88 -15.53
C ASP A 103 12.53 -2.65 -15.52
N HIS A 104 13.25 -2.60 -14.42
CA HIS A 104 14.48 -3.39 -14.23
C HIS A 104 14.18 -4.85 -13.87
N LEU A 105 13.20 -5.09 -12.99
CA LEU A 105 12.81 -6.44 -12.57
C LEU A 105 12.43 -7.33 -13.76
N VAL A 106 11.58 -6.84 -14.66
CA VAL A 106 11.08 -7.65 -15.80
C VAL A 106 12.17 -7.99 -16.83
N ARG A 107 13.31 -7.30 -16.80
CA ARG A 107 14.48 -7.61 -17.63
C ARG A 107 15.33 -8.75 -17.04
N VAL A 108 15.12 -9.11 -15.78
CA VAL A 108 15.78 -10.26 -15.16
C VAL A 108 15.14 -11.55 -15.68
N ARG A 109 15.81 -12.21 -16.62
CA ARG A 109 15.33 -13.49 -17.19
C ARG A 109 15.06 -14.52 -16.08
N GLY A 110 13.86 -15.09 -16.07
CA GLY A 110 13.44 -16.12 -15.12
C GLY A 110 13.25 -15.62 -13.69
N TYR A 111 12.98 -14.34 -13.47
CA TYR A 111 12.84 -13.77 -12.12
C TYR A 111 11.72 -14.42 -11.28
N LEU A 112 10.71 -15.01 -11.92
CA LEU A 112 9.61 -15.68 -11.23
C LEU A 112 10.05 -16.98 -10.54
N ASP A 113 10.99 -17.69 -11.15
CA ASP A 113 11.40 -19.03 -10.73
C ASP A 113 12.71 -19.03 -9.92
N ARG A 114 13.28 -17.84 -9.66
CA ARG A 114 14.53 -17.67 -8.94
C ARG A 114 14.30 -17.30 -7.47
N PRO A 115 15.27 -17.62 -6.59
CA PRO A 115 15.29 -17.11 -5.23
C PRO A 115 15.12 -15.59 -5.20
N LEU A 116 14.32 -15.08 -4.27
CA LEU A 116 14.02 -13.64 -4.21
C LEU A 116 15.30 -12.82 -4.02
N THR A 117 16.19 -13.29 -3.14
CA THR A 117 17.50 -12.69 -2.87
C THR A 117 18.32 -12.52 -4.15
N GLU A 118 18.39 -13.56 -4.99
CA GLU A 118 19.13 -13.54 -6.26
C GLU A 118 18.53 -12.49 -7.22
N VAL A 119 17.20 -12.41 -7.29
CA VAL A 119 16.51 -11.45 -8.15
C VAL A 119 16.69 -10.02 -7.64
N ALA A 120 16.43 -9.78 -6.36
CA ALA A 120 16.60 -8.47 -5.74
C ALA A 120 18.04 -7.97 -5.89
N GLN A 121 19.02 -8.85 -5.68
CA GLN A 121 20.43 -8.57 -5.92
C GLN A 121 20.72 -8.25 -7.39
N LYS A 122 20.13 -8.97 -8.35
CA LYS A 122 20.31 -8.68 -9.79
C LYS A 122 19.73 -7.33 -10.19
N VAL A 123 18.64 -6.90 -9.57
CA VAL A 123 18.02 -5.60 -9.82
C VAL A 123 18.85 -4.47 -9.18
N GLN A 124 19.17 -4.58 -7.89
CA GLN A 124 19.78 -3.51 -7.11
C GLN A 124 21.31 -3.48 -7.13
N ARG A 125 21.95 -4.62 -7.38
CA ARG A 125 23.41 -4.80 -7.31
C ARG A 125 23.99 -4.32 -5.95
N SER A 126 23.38 -4.75 -4.86
CA SER A 126 23.74 -4.40 -3.48
C SER A 126 25.04 -5.09 -3.00
N GLY A 127 25.66 -4.59 -1.93
CA GLY A 127 26.79 -5.25 -1.27
C GLY A 127 26.40 -6.43 -0.37
N TYR A 128 25.10 -6.67 -0.13
CA TYR A 128 24.59 -7.61 0.89
C TYR A 128 23.45 -8.50 0.35
N PRO A 129 23.72 -9.46 -0.54
CA PRO A 129 22.69 -10.24 -1.23
C PRO A 129 21.77 -11.06 -0.32
N ASP A 130 22.29 -11.59 0.80
CA ASP A 130 21.50 -12.44 1.70
C ASP A 130 20.56 -11.65 2.62
N ALA A 131 20.68 -10.31 2.65
CA ALA A 131 19.89 -9.49 3.55
C ALA A 131 18.39 -9.50 3.20
N TYR A 132 18.05 -9.68 1.92
CA TYR A 132 16.66 -9.71 1.46
C TYR A 132 15.87 -10.93 1.98
N ALA A 133 16.54 -12.05 2.27
CA ALA A 133 15.90 -13.28 2.76
C ALA A 133 15.07 -13.04 4.02
N ARG A 134 15.56 -12.15 4.90
CA ARG A 134 14.89 -11.76 6.17
C ARG A 134 13.56 -11.04 5.97
N HIS A 135 13.24 -10.64 4.75
CA HIS A 135 12.04 -9.88 4.42
C HIS A 135 11.06 -10.66 3.55
N GLU A 136 11.38 -11.89 3.13
CA GLU A 136 10.54 -12.67 2.20
C GLU A 136 9.15 -12.95 2.78
N ASP A 137 9.06 -13.49 3.99
CA ASP A 137 7.78 -13.84 4.61
C ASP A 137 6.91 -12.59 4.83
N ARG A 138 7.51 -11.54 5.39
CA ARG A 138 6.80 -10.27 5.60
C ARG A 138 6.34 -9.69 4.27
N ALA A 139 7.18 -9.69 3.23
CA ALA A 139 6.81 -9.18 1.92
C ALA A 139 5.72 -10.03 1.25
N ALA A 140 5.69 -11.34 1.49
CA ALA A 140 4.65 -12.23 1.00
C ALA A 140 3.30 -11.92 1.65
N LEU A 141 3.26 -11.73 2.98
CA LEU A 141 2.07 -11.29 3.71
C LEU A 141 1.54 -9.96 3.17
N LEU A 142 2.42 -8.96 3.05
CA LEU A 142 2.06 -7.65 2.50
C LEU A 142 1.56 -7.74 1.05
N ALA A 143 2.20 -8.56 0.21
CA ALA A 143 1.77 -8.76 -1.16
C ALA A 143 0.38 -9.43 -1.23
N ALA A 144 0.11 -10.46 -0.43
CA ALA A 144 -1.21 -11.10 -0.37
C ALA A 144 -2.32 -10.09 0.01
N ALA A 145 -2.08 -9.29 1.03
CA ALA A 145 -3.05 -8.30 1.50
C ALA A 145 -3.27 -7.14 0.52
N PHE A 146 -2.20 -6.52 0.01
CA PHE A 146 -2.29 -5.34 -0.85
C PHE A 146 -2.58 -5.66 -2.32
N THR A 147 -2.42 -6.91 -2.77
CA THR A 147 -2.93 -7.36 -4.08
C THR A 147 -4.39 -7.79 -4.04
N GLY A 148 -5.04 -7.71 -2.88
CA GLY A 148 -6.46 -8.06 -2.73
C GLY A 148 -6.73 -9.56 -2.78
N ALA A 149 -5.69 -10.40 -2.70
CA ALA A 149 -5.85 -11.85 -2.66
C ALA A 149 -6.49 -12.30 -1.34
N GLU A 150 -6.26 -11.55 -0.27
CA GLU A 150 -6.80 -11.80 1.07
C GLU A 150 -7.76 -10.67 1.46
N PRO A 151 -9.09 -10.89 1.34
CA PRO A 151 -10.10 -9.95 1.80
C PRO A 151 -9.89 -9.53 3.26
N THR A 152 -10.24 -8.30 3.60
CA THR A 152 -10.23 -7.75 4.97
C THR A 152 -8.86 -7.73 5.68
N ALA A 153 -7.78 -8.12 5.01
CA ALA A 153 -6.46 -8.29 5.60
C ALA A 153 -5.83 -6.99 6.12
N VAL A 154 -6.21 -5.82 5.59
CA VAL A 154 -5.62 -4.52 5.94
C VAL A 154 -6.58 -3.71 6.80
N THR A 155 -6.11 -3.28 7.96
CA THR A 155 -6.82 -2.31 8.81
C THR A 155 -5.86 -1.23 9.30
N CYS A 156 -6.38 -0.04 9.61
CA CYS A 156 -5.60 1.01 10.25
C CYS A 156 -6.35 1.62 11.43
N THR A 157 -5.65 1.85 12.53
CA THR A 157 -6.12 2.64 13.68
C THR A 157 -5.54 4.04 13.55
N LEU A 158 -6.39 5.04 13.35
CA LEU A 158 -6.00 6.42 13.04
C LEU A 158 -6.83 7.42 13.89
N PRO A 159 -6.30 8.59 14.26
CA PRO A 159 -7.10 9.70 14.81
C PRO A 159 -8.15 10.20 13.82
N GLU A 160 -8.97 11.16 14.23
CA GLU A 160 -9.79 11.97 13.33
C GLU A 160 -8.94 12.76 12.32
N PRO A 161 -9.49 13.12 11.14
CA PRO A 161 -8.68 13.70 10.07
C PRO A 161 -8.46 15.17 10.36
N THR A 162 -7.21 15.59 10.38
CA THR A 162 -6.85 17.01 10.50
C THR A 162 -6.98 17.76 9.18
N SER A 163 -6.95 17.03 8.06
CA SER A 163 -7.15 17.52 6.71
C SER A 163 -7.71 16.41 5.82
N ARG A 164 -8.27 16.79 4.68
CA ARG A 164 -8.86 15.89 3.69
C ARG A 164 -8.46 16.34 2.30
N VAL A 165 -8.21 15.38 1.42
CA VAL A 165 -8.05 15.68 -0.01
C VAL A 165 -9.43 15.71 -0.67
N PRO A 166 -9.65 16.57 -1.68
CA PRO A 166 -10.81 16.49 -2.54
C PRO A 166 -11.03 15.09 -3.11
N ALA A 167 -12.29 14.69 -3.28
CA ALA A 167 -12.64 13.38 -3.83
C ALA A 167 -12.07 13.16 -5.25
N ASP A 168 -12.00 14.23 -6.06
CA ASP A 168 -11.38 14.19 -7.38
C ASP A 168 -9.88 13.88 -7.32
N ASP A 169 -9.15 14.45 -6.35
CA ASP A 169 -7.71 14.17 -6.16
C ASP A 169 -7.48 12.74 -5.68
N LEU A 170 -8.38 12.22 -4.85
CA LEU A 170 -8.38 10.82 -4.43
C LEU A 170 -8.64 9.89 -5.63
N ALA A 171 -9.60 10.22 -6.48
CA ALA A 171 -9.89 9.46 -7.70
C ALA A 171 -8.72 9.52 -8.70
N ALA A 172 -8.07 10.68 -8.83
CA ALA A 172 -6.86 10.84 -9.64
C ALA A 172 -5.71 9.97 -9.12
N SER A 173 -5.57 9.84 -7.79
CA SER A 173 -4.57 8.97 -7.16
C SER A 173 -4.85 7.49 -7.44
N LEU A 174 -6.10 7.04 -7.33
CA LEU A 174 -6.51 5.68 -7.71
C LEU A 174 -6.26 5.38 -9.20
N LYS A 175 -6.58 6.33 -10.08
CA LYS A 175 -6.30 6.21 -11.52
C LYS A 175 -4.80 6.12 -11.78
N ARG A 176 -4.02 6.94 -11.09
CA ARG A 176 -2.57 6.96 -11.22
C ARG A 176 -1.93 5.67 -10.74
N GLU A 177 -2.34 5.12 -9.59
CA GLU A 177 -1.65 3.98 -8.99
C GLU A 177 -2.21 2.64 -9.45
N LEU A 178 -3.54 2.49 -9.47
CA LEU A 178 -4.26 1.25 -9.78
C LEU A 178 -4.85 1.20 -11.20
N GLY A 179 -4.96 2.34 -11.89
CA GLY A 179 -5.56 2.39 -13.23
C GLY A 179 -7.09 2.34 -13.22
N ILE A 180 -7.74 2.55 -12.08
CA ILE A 180 -9.20 2.55 -11.94
C ILE A 180 -9.78 3.97 -11.91
N SER A 181 -11.04 4.14 -12.25
CA SER A 181 -11.71 5.45 -12.26
C SER A 181 -13.12 5.33 -11.68
N PRO A 182 -13.26 5.23 -10.35
CA PRO A 182 -14.57 5.26 -9.71
C PRO A 182 -15.27 6.60 -9.97
N ALA A 183 -16.60 6.58 -9.99
CA ALA A 183 -17.42 7.78 -10.05
C ALA A 183 -17.25 8.59 -8.77
N VAL A 184 -17.26 9.92 -8.89
CA VAL A 184 -17.17 10.86 -7.77
C VAL A 184 -18.51 11.53 -7.58
N GLU A 185 -19.04 11.50 -6.36
CA GLU A 185 -20.24 12.23 -5.96
C GLU A 185 -20.00 12.86 -4.57
N GLY A 186 -19.83 14.18 -4.54
CA GLY A 186 -19.50 14.90 -3.31
C GLY A 186 -18.16 14.45 -2.72
N ASP A 187 -18.19 13.88 -1.53
CA ASP A 187 -17.03 13.36 -0.79
C ASP A 187 -16.87 11.83 -0.89
N ARG A 188 -17.55 11.24 -1.87
CA ARG A 188 -17.63 9.79 -2.03
C ARG A 188 -17.21 9.34 -3.42
N LEU A 189 -16.45 8.26 -3.45
CA LEU A 189 -16.09 7.52 -4.65
C LEU A 189 -16.88 6.22 -4.67
N THR A 190 -17.49 5.87 -5.80
CA THR A 190 -18.22 4.61 -5.99
C THR A 190 -17.82 3.94 -7.29
N GLY A 191 -17.75 2.61 -7.30
CA GLY A 191 -17.43 1.87 -8.52
C GLY A 191 -17.69 0.38 -8.42
N VAL A 192 -17.87 -0.25 -9.57
CA VAL A 192 -17.89 -1.71 -9.72
C VAL A 192 -16.63 -2.10 -10.48
N LEU A 193 -15.74 -2.85 -9.85
CA LEU A 193 -14.43 -3.18 -10.44
C LEU A 193 -14.48 -4.48 -11.23
N SER A 194 -13.47 -4.68 -12.08
CA SER A 194 -13.41 -5.81 -13.03
C SER A 194 -13.21 -7.18 -12.38
N SER A 195 -12.73 -7.23 -11.12
CA SER A 195 -12.61 -8.47 -10.36
C SER A 195 -12.74 -8.22 -8.85
N ARG A 196 -12.99 -9.31 -8.11
CA ARG A 196 -13.00 -9.29 -6.65
C ARG A 196 -11.63 -8.90 -6.09
N GLU A 197 -10.54 -9.45 -6.62
CA GLU A 197 -9.20 -9.08 -6.12
C GLU A 197 -8.91 -7.60 -6.34
N LEU A 198 -9.30 -7.01 -7.49
CA LEU A 198 -9.08 -5.59 -7.74
C LEU A 198 -9.90 -4.70 -6.78
N ALA A 199 -11.13 -5.09 -6.45
CA ALA A 199 -11.96 -4.39 -5.46
C ALA A 199 -11.30 -4.40 -4.08
N TRP A 200 -10.78 -5.55 -3.65
CA TRP A 200 -10.06 -5.68 -2.38
C TRP A 200 -8.71 -4.96 -2.38
N ALA A 201 -7.97 -4.96 -3.49
CA ALA A 201 -6.74 -4.19 -3.62
C ALA A 201 -7.01 -2.67 -3.50
N ALA A 202 -8.06 -2.18 -4.14
CA ALA A 202 -8.47 -0.77 -4.06
C ALA A 202 -8.93 -0.38 -2.64
N GLY A 203 -9.69 -1.26 -1.96
CA GLY A 203 -10.08 -1.04 -0.57
C GLY A 203 -8.88 -1.00 0.38
N SER A 204 -7.99 -1.99 0.28
CA SER A 204 -6.74 -2.04 1.06
C SER A 204 -5.85 -0.81 0.81
N TRP A 205 -5.78 -0.34 -0.44
CA TRP A 205 -5.11 0.89 -0.81
C TRP A 205 -5.73 2.11 -0.12
N ALA A 206 -7.06 2.24 -0.15
CA ALA A 206 -7.76 3.37 0.47
C ALA A 206 -7.57 3.40 1.99
N VAL A 207 -7.61 2.24 2.66
CA VAL A 207 -7.33 2.13 4.10
C VAL A 207 -5.89 2.55 4.43
N ALA A 208 -4.90 2.10 3.66
CA ALA A 208 -3.50 2.45 3.87
C ALA A 208 -3.17 3.92 3.59
N HIS A 209 -3.87 4.55 2.64
CA HIS A 209 -3.71 5.98 2.32
C HIS A 209 -4.51 6.92 3.24
N ALA A 210 -5.44 6.38 4.04
CA ALA A 210 -6.35 7.16 4.89
C ALA A 210 -5.67 8.16 5.83
N GLY A 211 -4.42 7.88 6.25
CA GLY A 211 -3.63 8.79 7.07
C GLY A 211 -3.34 10.15 6.40
N ARG A 212 -3.25 10.20 5.07
CA ARG A 212 -2.93 11.41 4.30
C ARG A 212 -4.10 11.96 3.51
N THR A 213 -5.05 11.11 3.14
CA THR A 213 -6.19 11.48 2.31
C THR A 213 -7.40 11.93 3.13
N GLY A 214 -7.45 11.55 4.40
CA GLY A 214 -8.59 11.82 5.26
C GLY A 214 -9.80 10.91 4.99
N VAL A 215 -9.58 9.77 4.31
CA VAL A 215 -10.60 8.71 4.16
C VAL A 215 -11.04 8.24 5.54
N THR A 216 -12.36 8.18 5.74
CA THR A 216 -13.01 7.84 7.02
C THR A 216 -13.73 6.50 6.96
N GLU A 217 -14.16 6.07 5.77
CA GLU A 217 -14.85 4.82 5.55
C GLU A 217 -14.48 4.21 4.20
N VAL A 218 -14.31 2.89 4.19
CA VAL A 218 -14.10 2.10 2.99
C VAL A 218 -15.05 0.92 3.02
N VAL A 219 -15.79 0.72 1.94
CA VAL A 219 -16.65 -0.44 1.74
C VAL A 219 -16.20 -1.20 0.50
N VAL A 220 -16.02 -2.50 0.67
CA VAL A 220 -15.76 -3.44 -0.43
C VAL A 220 -16.69 -4.62 -0.25
N ALA A 221 -17.52 -4.89 -1.25
CA ALA A 221 -18.58 -5.89 -1.15
C ALA A 221 -19.38 -5.72 0.16
N ASP A 222 -19.62 -6.79 0.91
CA ASP A 222 -20.38 -6.85 2.16
C ASP A 222 -19.59 -6.38 3.40
N ARG A 223 -18.47 -5.67 3.22
CA ARG A 223 -17.53 -5.36 4.31
C ARG A 223 -17.23 -3.87 4.40
N THR A 224 -17.28 -3.34 5.62
CA THR A 224 -16.98 -1.95 5.92
C THR A 224 -15.81 -1.83 6.90
N TRP A 225 -14.81 -1.04 6.55
CA TRP A 225 -13.83 -0.50 7.49
C TRP A 225 -14.19 0.94 7.82
N THR A 226 -14.16 1.28 9.11
CA THR A 226 -14.38 2.64 9.60
C THR A 226 -13.16 3.09 10.37
N ARG A 227 -12.64 4.27 10.02
CA ARG A 227 -11.54 4.91 10.70
C ARG A 227 -11.86 5.15 12.18
N GLY A 228 -10.85 5.07 13.03
CA GLY A 228 -10.97 5.48 14.42
C GLY A 228 -9.84 4.93 15.29
N ARG A 229 -9.97 5.16 16.60
CA ARG A 229 -9.04 4.70 17.65
C ARG A 229 -9.56 3.53 18.50
N THR A 230 -10.70 2.95 18.11
CA THR A 230 -11.39 1.90 18.88
C THR A 230 -11.23 0.55 18.21
N ALA A 231 -11.65 -0.52 18.90
CA ALA A 231 -11.69 -1.89 18.37
C ALA A 231 -12.57 -2.05 17.10
N ARG A 232 -13.34 -1.03 16.71
CA ARG A 232 -14.05 -1.02 15.43
C ARG A 232 -13.09 -0.80 14.25
N ALA A 233 -12.06 0.02 14.42
CA ALA A 233 -11.10 0.34 13.36
C ALA A 233 -10.09 -0.80 13.08
N THR A 234 -10.03 -1.79 13.98
CA THR A 234 -9.14 -2.95 13.88
C THR A 234 -9.77 -4.14 13.17
N LYS A 235 -10.96 -3.98 12.59
CA LYS A 235 -11.65 -5.04 11.86
C LYS A 235 -12.55 -4.48 10.76
N TRP A 236 -12.81 -5.30 9.76
CA TRP A 236 -13.90 -5.07 8.81
C TRP A 236 -15.19 -5.65 9.41
N VAL A 237 -16.26 -4.88 9.40
CA VAL A 237 -17.58 -5.30 9.88
C VAL A 237 -18.51 -5.62 8.71
N ASP A 238 -19.49 -6.48 8.94
CA ASP A 238 -20.54 -6.75 7.95
C ASP A 238 -21.26 -5.43 7.59
N GLY A 239 -21.54 -5.26 6.30
CA GLY A 239 -22.29 -4.13 5.75
C GLY A 239 -23.40 -4.61 4.81
N ASP A 240 -24.19 -3.66 4.31
CA ASP A 240 -25.42 -3.95 3.56
C ASP A 240 -25.22 -4.06 2.03
N GLU A 241 -24.01 -3.77 1.53
CA GLU A 241 -23.66 -3.86 0.12
C GLU A 241 -23.53 -5.32 -0.34
N THR A 242 -24.10 -5.66 -1.50
CA THR A 242 -24.22 -7.07 -1.95
C THR A 242 -23.36 -7.43 -3.16
N GLY A 243 -22.75 -6.44 -3.83
CA GLY A 243 -21.91 -6.67 -5.02
C GLY A 243 -20.48 -7.06 -4.67
N ALA A 244 -20.05 -8.28 -5.03
CA ALA A 244 -18.71 -8.80 -4.70
C ALA A 244 -17.51 -7.97 -5.25
N THR A 245 -17.77 -7.06 -6.19
CA THR A 245 -16.78 -6.15 -6.78
C THR A 245 -17.10 -4.67 -6.56
N ALA A 246 -18.11 -4.38 -5.73
CA ALA A 246 -18.48 -3.03 -5.36
C ALA A 246 -17.40 -2.40 -4.47
N LEU A 247 -17.08 -1.14 -4.74
CA LEU A 247 -16.17 -0.31 -3.97
C LEU A 247 -16.88 1.02 -3.64
N ARG A 248 -16.78 1.44 -2.39
CA ARG A 248 -17.14 2.78 -1.97
C ARG A 248 -16.09 3.33 -1.01
N ILE A 249 -15.63 4.55 -1.23
CA ILE A 249 -14.66 5.23 -0.36
C ILE A 249 -15.26 6.59 0.01
N SER A 250 -15.34 6.88 1.30
CA SER A 250 -15.83 8.17 1.81
C SER A 250 -14.71 8.95 2.51
N THR A 251 -14.72 10.27 2.34
CA THR A 251 -13.94 11.22 3.15
C THR A 251 -14.84 12.06 4.07
N ASP A 252 -16.14 11.74 4.20
CA ASP A 252 -17.09 12.41 5.10
C ASP A 252 -16.77 12.21 6.59
N ALA A 253 -17.12 13.17 7.46
CA ALA A 253 -17.26 12.87 8.89
C ALA A 253 -18.73 12.57 9.09
N ARG A 254 -19.06 11.36 9.51
CA ARG A 254 -20.39 11.07 10.03
C ARG A 254 -20.57 11.72 11.40
#